data_AF-A0A061HYL5-F1
#
_entry.id   AF-A0A061HYL5-F1
#
_cell.length_a   1.000
_cell.length_b   1.000
_cell.length_c   1.000
_cell.angle_alpha   90.00
_cell.angle_beta   90.00
_cell.angle_gamma   90.00
#
_symmetry.space_group_name_H-M   'P 1'
#
loop_
_entity.id
_entity.type
_entity.pdbx_description
1 polymer ?
#
loop_
_entity_poly.entity_id
_entity_poly.type
_entity_poly.pdbx_seq_one_letter_code
_entity_poly.pdbx_strand_id
1 'polypeptide(L)'
;MRRAPCLRLSVRRCCWLLAAHWPWCWLGSSGSKCRAVLGGKRSAQRMRPEQEELVMLGADQVEYHYNKAMPIIFMGSIPSGGTTLMRAMLDAHPEVCCGEEMRISLRVLAMQQAWSKSSREKLWLDEAGVTDEVLDAAMQAFILEVIAKHGEPARVLCNKDPFTLKSSIYLAYLFPNSKFLLMVRDGQASVHSMMARKVTIAGFDLSSYRDCLTKWNKAIEMMYAQCMEVGRDKCLPVYYEQLVLHPQCSLKGILDFLDITWSDTVLHH
;
A
#
# COMPACT_ATOMS: atom_id res chain seq x y z
N MET A 1 -37.35 -22.61 55.10
CA MET A 1 -37.66 -21.20 55.41
C MET A 1 -36.88 -20.30 54.45
N ARG A 2 -37.56 -19.38 53.74
CA ARG A 2 -37.10 -18.17 53.00
C ARG A 2 -35.86 -18.34 52.07
N ARG A 3 -35.88 -18.01 50.77
CA ARG A 3 -36.17 -16.71 50.12
C ARG A 3 -36.42 -16.88 48.59
N ALA A 4 -37.10 -15.89 48.01
CA ALA A 4 -37.51 -15.77 46.60
C ALA A 4 -36.54 -14.84 45.77
N PRO A 5 -36.84 -14.39 44.52
CA PRO A 5 -36.07 -14.70 43.30
C PRO A 5 -35.56 -13.44 42.54
N CYS A 6 -34.91 -13.61 41.37
CA CYS A 6 -34.71 -12.52 40.41
C CYS A 6 -34.83 -12.98 38.95
N LEU A 7 -35.30 -12.05 38.11
CA LEU A 7 -36.04 -12.22 36.85
C LEU A 7 -35.21 -12.66 35.62
N ARG A 8 -35.93 -13.32 34.69
CA ARG A 8 -35.67 -13.30 33.24
C ARG A 8 -36.91 -12.73 32.54
N LEU A 9 -36.74 -11.85 31.55
CA LEU A 9 -37.80 -11.53 30.59
C LEU A 9 -37.22 -11.51 29.17
N SER A 10 -37.91 -12.23 28.29
CA SER A 10 -37.63 -12.41 26.87
C SER A 10 -38.80 -11.88 26.04
N VAL A 11 -38.44 -11.34 24.89
CA VAL A 11 -39.18 -10.80 23.75
C VAL A 11 -40.34 -11.69 23.25
N ARG A 12 -41.47 -11.09 22.83
CA ARG A 12 -42.17 -11.45 21.58
C ARG A 12 -43.28 -10.46 21.14
N ARG A 13 -43.35 -10.34 19.81
CA ARG A 13 -44.19 -9.50 18.92
C ARG A 13 -45.69 -9.80 18.98
N CYS A 14 -46.53 -8.84 18.55
CA CYS A 14 -47.64 -9.09 17.61
C CYS A 14 -48.17 -7.79 16.96
N CYS A 15 -48.44 -7.86 15.65
CA CYS A 15 -49.10 -6.85 14.80
C CYS A 15 -50.59 -6.67 15.16
N TRP A 16 -51.24 -5.60 14.65
CA TRP A 16 -52.42 -5.63 13.76
C TRP A 16 -52.89 -4.20 13.43
N LEU A 17 -53.34 -4.02 12.18
CA LEU A 17 -53.81 -2.80 11.52
C LEU A 17 -55.27 -2.46 11.89
N LEU A 18 -55.69 -1.18 11.80
CA LEU A 18 -56.79 -0.69 10.94
C LEU A 18 -57.12 0.80 11.21
N ALA A 19 -57.53 1.48 10.13
CA ALA A 19 -57.80 2.91 9.98
C ALA A 19 -59.15 3.37 10.57
N ALA A 20 -59.33 4.69 10.80
CA ALA A 20 -60.44 5.48 10.20
C ALA A 20 -60.57 6.94 10.71
N HIS A 21 -60.89 7.80 9.74
CA HIS A 21 -61.68 9.04 9.74
C HIS A 21 -61.15 10.42 10.23
N TRP A 22 -61.33 11.35 9.28
CA TRP A 22 -61.09 12.80 9.22
C TRP A 22 -62.10 13.61 10.06
N PRO A 23 -61.85 14.91 10.34
CA PRO A 23 -62.36 15.93 9.43
C PRO A 23 -61.41 17.11 9.14
N TRP A 24 -61.57 17.63 7.92
CA TRP A 24 -61.05 18.90 7.43
C TRP A 24 -61.73 20.05 8.17
N CYS A 25 -60.96 21.07 8.55
CA CYS A 25 -61.46 22.44 8.57
C CYS A 25 -60.36 23.38 8.06
N TRP A 26 -60.72 24.09 7.00
CA TRP A 26 -59.93 25.02 6.22
C TRP A 26 -59.68 26.36 6.94
N LEU A 27 -58.56 27.01 6.55
CA LEU A 27 -58.37 28.45 6.23
C LEU A 27 -57.14 29.06 6.91
N GLY A 28 -56.25 29.65 6.09
CA GLY A 28 -55.27 30.64 6.57
C GLY A 28 -53.97 30.70 5.78
N SER A 29 -54.01 31.27 4.58
CA SER A 29 -52.85 31.61 3.76
C SER A 29 -51.84 32.51 4.49
N SER A 30 -50.57 32.10 4.54
CA SER A 30 -49.41 33.02 4.44
C SER A 30 -48.13 32.23 4.15
N GLY A 31 -47.83 32.09 2.86
CA GLY A 31 -46.54 31.60 2.40
C GLY A 31 -45.45 32.63 2.69
N SER A 32 -44.63 32.39 3.70
CA SER A 32 -43.37 33.11 3.90
C SER A 32 -42.20 32.28 3.41
N LYS A 33 -41.57 32.83 2.37
CA LYS A 33 -40.33 32.40 1.71
C LYS A 33 -39.23 32.02 2.72
N CYS A 34 -38.80 30.77 2.71
CA CYS A 34 -37.44 30.43 3.15
C CYS A 34 -36.47 30.99 2.11
N ARG A 35 -35.87 32.13 2.44
CA ARG A 35 -34.83 32.79 1.68
C ARG A 35 -33.57 31.93 1.72
N ALA A 36 -33.18 31.40 0.58
CA ALA A 36 -31.90 30.74 0.38
C ALA A 36 -30.75 31.69 0.77
N VAL A 37 -29.94 31.28 1.74
CA VAL A 37 -28.61 31.84 1.98
C VAL A 37 -27.63 31.00 1.16
N LEU A 38 -27.50 31.36 -0.12
CA LEU A 38 -26.37 30.96 -0.95
C LEU A 38 -25.32 32.07 -0.82
N GLY A 39 -24.19 31.76 -0.20
CA GLY A 39 -23.14 32.75 0.02
C GLY A 39 -21.87 32.19 0.64
N GLY A 40 -21.48 30.98 0.25
CA GLY A 40 -20.17 30.43 0.60
C GLY A 40 -19.80 29.42 -0.46
N LYS A 41 -18.91 29.81 -1.37
CA LYS A 41 -18.24 28.87 -2.29
C LYS A 41 -17.53 27.83 -1.42
N ARG A 42 -18.19 26.72 -1.11
CA ARG A 42 -17.46 25.48 -0.84
C ARG A 42 -16.80 25.18 -2.18
N SER A 43 -15.52 25.53 -2.31
CA SER A 43 -14.70 24.91 -3.35
C SER A 43 -14.86 23.41 -3.10
N ALA A 44 -15.64 22.74 -3.95
CA ALA A 44 -15.51 21.31 -4.08
C ALA A 44 -14.02 21.10 -4.34
N GLN A 45 -13.33 20.54 -3.35
CA GLN A 45 -11.95 20.15 -3.48
C GLN A 45 -11.99 19.04 -4.52
N ARG A 46 -11.87 19.45 -5.78
CA ARG A 46 -11.88 18.59 -6.94
C ARG A 46 -10.74 17.62 -6.69
N MET A 47 -11.03 16.31 -6.71
CA MET A 47 -9.96 15.32 -6.86
C MET A 47 -9.07 15.82 -7.99
N ARG A 48 -7.75 15.84 -7.76
CA ARG A 48 -6.81 16.36 -8.75
C ARG A 48 -7.09 15.72 -10.11
N PRO A 49 -7.09 16.49 -11.20
CA PRO A 49 -7.27 15.93 -12.53
C PRO A 49 -6.20 14.86 -12.77
N GLU A 50 -6.59 13.80 -13.48
CA GLU A 50 -5.79 12.59 -13.80
C GLU A 50 -4.45 12.85 -14.50
N GLN A 51 -4.17 14.11 -14.85
CA GLN A 51 -3.06 14.59 -15.67
C GLN A 51 -2.14 15.59 -14.97
N GLU A 52 -2.38 15.96 -13.70
CA GLU A 52 -1.43 16.81 -12.98
C GLU A 52 -0.22 16.00 -12.53
N GLU A 53 0.90 16.19 -13.23
CA GLU A 53 2.20 15.72 -12.79
C GLU A 53 2.56 16.36 -11.44
N LEU A 54 3.06 15.54 -10.53
CA LEU A 54 3.60 16.03 -9.28
C LEU A 54 4.99 16.62 -9.55
N VAL A 55 5.16 17.90 -9.27
CA VAL A 55 6.45 18.59 -9.44
C VAL A 55 7.11 18.79 -8.08
N MET A 56 8.41 18.47 -8.00
CA MET A 56 9.26 18.74 -6.84
C MET A 56 10.51 19.49 -7.26
N LEU A 57 10.88 20.50 -6.49
CA LEU A 57 12.11 21.27 -6.71
C LEU A 57 13.22 20.68 -5.83
N GLY A 58 14.30 20.22 -6.45
CA GLY A 58 15.49 19.75 -5.74
C GLY A 58 16.32 20.89 -5.16
N ALA A 59 17.23 20.54 -4.25
CA ALA A 59 18.17 21.50 -3.66
C ALA A 59 19.11 22.13 -4.71
N ASP A 60 19.30 21.44 -5.83
CA ASP A 60 20.04 21.84 -7.03
C ASP A 60 19.23 22.77 -7.96
N GLN A 61 18.02 23.18 -7.56
CA GLN A 61 17.08 23.98 -8.36
C GLN A 61 16.58 23.25 -9.63
N VAL A 62 16.67 21.92 -9.67
CA VAL A 62 16.12 21.12 -10.76
C VAL A 62 14.68 20.75 -10.43
N GLU A 63 13.79 20.88 -11.42
CA GLU A 63 12.41 20.43 -11.32
C GLU A 63 12.31 18.95 -11.71
N TYR A 64 11.76 18.16 -10.80
CA TYR A 64 11.48 16.74 -11.00
C TYR A 64 9.98 16.54 -11.19
N HIS A 65 9.63 15.82 -12.25
CA HIS A 65 8.25 15.56 -12.64
C HIS A 65 7.91 14.10 -12.40
N TYR A 66 6.86 13.85 -11.61
CA TYR A 66 6.45 12.52 -11.20
C TYR A 66 5.01 12.24 -11.64
N ASN A 67 4.82 11.11 -12.31
CA ASN A 67 3.52 10.66 -12.81
C ASN A 67 3.42 9.13 -12.73
N LYS A 68 2.24 8.55 -13.00
CA LYS A 68 2.01 7.09 -12.90
C LYS A 68 2.84 6.25 -13.89
N ALA A 69 3.35 6.86 -14.95
CA ALA A 69 4.14 6.19 -15.98
C ALA A 69 5.66 6.29 -15.73
N MET A 70 6.11 6.96 -14.66
CA MET A 70 7.53 7.02 -14.35
C MET A 70 8.07 5.64 -13.92
N PRO A 71 9.38 5.38 -14.12
CA PRO A 71 9.99 4.19 -13.55
C PRO A 71 10.10 4.33 -12.01
N ILE A 72 9.43 3.43 -11.29
CA ILE A 72 9.51 3.32 -9.83
C ILE A 72 10.10 1.96 -9.47
N ILE A 73 11.05 1.94 -8.54
CA ILE A 73 11.64 0.69 -8.03
C ILE A 73 10.91 0.30 -6.74
N PHE A 74 10.25 -0.87 -6.74
CA PHE A 74 9.68 -1.43 -5.52
C PHE A 74 10.56 -2.56 -5.00
N MET A 75 11.00 -2.45 -3.75
CA MET A 75 11.84 -3.44 -3.10
C MET A 75 11.12 -4.04 -1.90
N GLY A 76 11.12 -5.37 -1.82
CA GLY A 76 10.52 -6.07 -0.69
C GLY A 76 11.10 -7.46 -0.46
N SER A 77 10.70 -8.03 0.66
CA SER A 77 11.09 -9.35 1.16
C SER A 77 10.35 -9.61 2.47
N ILE A 78 10.61 -10.75 3.09
CA ILE A 78 10.33 -10.89 4.51
C ILE A 78 11.35 -10.05 5.29
N PRO A 79 10.94 -9.35 6.38
CA PRO A 79 11.87 -8.65 7.24
C PRO A 79 13.07 -9.52 7.65
N SER A 80 14.25 -8.91 7.75
CA SER A 80 15.56 -9.58 7.85
C SER A 80 16.10 -10.24 6.57
N GLY A 81 15.46 -10.04 5.42
CA GLY A 81 15.92 -10.53 4.10
C GLY A 81 17.00 -9.68 3.40
N GLY A 82 17.52 -8.63 4.04
CA GLY A 82 18.59 -7.78 3.45
C GLY A 82 18.12 -6.57 2.64
N THR A 83 16.82 -6.25 2.65
CA THR A 83 16.26 -5.11 1.92
C THR A 83 16.84 -3.76 2.34
N THR A 84 17.23 -3.59 3.61
CA THR A 84 17.87 -2.35 4.08
C THR A 84 19.28 -2.17 3.52
N LEU A 85 20.02 -3.25 3.26
CA LEU A 85 21.33 -3.17 2.59
C LEU A 85 21.14 -2.79 1.12
N MET A 86 20.24 -3.48 0.43
CA MET A 86 19.97 -3.23 -0.98
C MET A 86 19.46 -1.80 -1.21
N ARG A 87 18.57 -1.26 -0.35
CA ARG A 87 18.14 0.14 -0.47
C ARG A 87 19.28 1.13 -0.23
N ALA A 88 20.17 0.87 0.73
CA ALA A 88 21.32 1.74 1.00
C ALA A 88 22.31 1.77 -0.18
N MET A 89 22.57 0.61 -0.79
CA MET A 89 23.38 0.51 -2.01
C MET A 89 22.77 1.30 -3.17
N LEU A 90 21.44 1.27 -3.35
CA LEU A 90 20.76 2.07 -4.38
C LEU A 90 20.70 3.56 -4.03
N ASP A 91 20.45 3.92 -2.77
CA ASP A 91 20.43 5.32 -2.30
C ASP A 91 21.79 6.02 -2.50
N ALA A 92 22.89 5.26 -2.55
CA ALA A 92 24.21 5.82 -2.87
C ALA A 92 24.36 6.17 -4.36
N HIS A 93 23.44 5.75 -5.23
CA HIS A 93 23.44 6.12 -6.65
C HIS A 93 22.93 7.57 -6.81
N PRO A 94 23.62 8.45 -7.55
CA PRO A 94 23.25 9.87 -7.65
C PRO A 94 21.88 10.13 -8.29
N GLU A 95 21.33 9.16 -9.01
CA GLU A 95 20.05 9.27 -9.70
C GLU A 95 18.87 8.60 -8.96
N VAL A 96 19.12 7.90 -7.85
CA VAL A 96 18.11 7.06 -7.18
C VAL A 96 17.87 7.55 -5.75
N CYS A 97 16.61 7.66 -5.36
CA CYS A 97 16.22 7.91 -3.96
C CYS A 97 15.13 6.91 -3.54
N CYS A 98 15.47 6.05 -2.59
CA CYS A 98 14.57 5.11 -1.90
C CYS A 98 14.00 5.70 -0.61
N GLY A 99 14.84 6.41 0.17
CA GLY A 99 14.46 6.92 1.48
C GLY A 99 14.13 5.81 2.49
N GLU A 100 13.45 6.19 3.59
CA GLU A 100 13.08 5.27 4.68
C GLU A 100 11.81 4.44 4.40
N GLU A 101 11.51 3.48 5.29
CA GLU A 101 10.26 2.70 5.22
C GLU A 101 9.06 3.61 5.49
N MET A 102 8.14 3.70 4.54
CA MET A 102 6.95 4.57 4.68
C MET A 102 5.93 3.98 5.64
N ARG A 103 5.85 2.64 5.73
CA ARG A 103 4.90 1.85 6.54
C ARG A 103 3.42 2.04 6.21
N ILE A 104 3.02 3.20 5.68
CA ILE A 104 1.63 3.54 5.35
C ILE A 104 1.19 2.88 4.04
N SER A 105 2.07 2.82 3.03
CA SER A 105 1.79 2.18 1.73
C SER A 105 1.33 0.73 1.90
N LEU A 106 1.97 -0.01 2.82
CA LEU A 106 1.55 -1.37 3.18
C LEU A 106 0.13 -1.45 3.75
N ARG A 107 -0.27 -0.49 4.59
CA ARG A 107 -1.59 -0.50 5.23
C ARG A 107 -2.68 -0.22 4.23
N VAL A 108 -2.46 0.77 3.36
CA VAL A 108 -3.44 1.13 2.33
C VAL A 108 -3.57 -0.01 1.30
N LEU A 109 -2.47 -0.63 0.88
CA LEU A 109 -2.51 -1.83 0.03
C LEU A 109 -3.27 -2.99 0.69
N ALA A 110 -3.08 -3.22 2.00
CA ALA A 110 -3.82 -4.25 2.72
C ALA A 110 -5.32 -3.95 2.83
N MET A 111 -5.71 -2.68 3.03
CA MET A 111 -7.10 -2.24 3.03
C MET A 111 -7.75 -2.44 1.66
N GLN A 112 -7.08 -2.00 0.58
CA GLN A 112 -7.55 -2.19 -0.78
C GLN A 112 -7.74 -3.68 -1.08
N GLN A 113 -6.77 -4.53 -0.73
CA GLN A 113 -6.87 -5.96 -0.95
C GLN A 113 -8.04 -6.60 -0.16
N ALA A 114 -8.35 -6.09 1.04
CA ALA A 114 -9.48 -6.56 1.83
C ALA A 114 -10.83 -6.22 1.17
N TRP A 115 -10.96 -5.01 0.59
CA TRP A 115 -12.15 -4.60 -0.16
C TRP A 115 -12.34 -5.48 -1.41
N SER A 116 -11.28 -5.68 -2.19
CA SER A 116 -11.37 -6.50 -3.42
C SER A 116 -11.66 -7.98 -3.16
N LYS A 117 -11.23 -8.52 -2.02
CA LYS A 117 -11.50 -9.93 -1.64
C LYS A 117 -12.93 -10.17 -1.17
N SER A 118 -13.61 -9.15 -0.65
CA SER A 118 -14.98 -9.28 -0.15
C SER A 118 -15.99 -8.95 -1.24
N SER A 119 -16.63 -9.96 -1.83
CA SER A 119 -17.62 -9.75 -2.91
C SER A 119 -18.78 -8.84 -2.49
N ARG A 120 -19.19 -8.91 -1.22
CA ARG A 120 -20.25 -8.05 -0.67
C ARG A 120 -19.81 -6.59 -0.57
N GLU A 121 -18.59 -6.37 -0.07
CA GLU A 121 -18.05 -5.02 0.06
C GLU A 121 -17.84 -4.39 -1.32
N LYS A 122 -17.27 -5.17 -2.24
CA LYS A 122 -17.09 -4.73 -3.64
C LYS A 122 -18.41 -4.30 -4.28
N LEU A 123 -19.47 -5.11 -4.14
CA LEU A 123 -20.79 -4.75 -4.66
C LEU A 123 -21.30 -3.42 -4.07
N TRP A 124 -21.14 -3.19 -2.78
CA TRP A 124 -21.56 -1.94 -2.14
C TRP A 124 -20.75 -0.73 -2.61
N LEU A 125 -19.44 -0.91 -2.82
CA LEU A 125 -18.58 0.13 -3.37
C LEU A 125 -19.00 0.47 -4.80
N ASP A 126 -19.26 -0.55 -5.63
CA ASP A 126 -19.73 -0.38 -7.00
C ASP A 126 -21.09 0.35 -7.05
N GLU A 127 -22.04 -0.04 -6.21
CA GLU A 127 -23.36 0.63 -6.08
C GLU A 127 -23.23 2.09 -5.60
N ALA A 128 -22.20 2.41 -4.82
CA ALA A 128 -21.89 3.76 -4.38
C ALA A 128 -21.10 4.57 -5.43
N GLY A 129 -20.76 3.99 -6.58
CA GLY A 129 -19.94 4.62 -7.62
C GLY A 129 -18.45 4.66 -7.31
N VAL A 130 -17.99 3.92 -6.31
CA VAL A 130 -16.58 3.72 -5.96
C VAL A 130 -16.07 2.48 -6.69
N THR A 131 -15.94 2.59 -8.01
CA THR A 131 -15.50 1.50 -8.88
C THR A 131 -14.01 1.20 -8.72
N ASP A 132 -13.55 0.08 -9.27
CA ASP A 132 -12.12 -0.27 -9.33
C ASP A 132 -11.29 0.89 -9.95
N GLU A 133 -11.78 1.55 -11.00
CA GLU A 133 -11.10 2.70 -11.63
C GLU A 133 -10.89 3.88 -10.66
N VAL A 134 -11.91 4.20 -9.85
CA VAL A 134 -11.84 5.28 -8.84
C VAL A 134 -10.86 4.90 -7.73
N LEU A 135 -10.91 3.65 -7.27
CA LEU A 135 -9.99 3.15 -6.25
C LEU A 135 -8.55 3.14 -6.77
N ASP A 136 -8.32 2.66 -7.99
CA ASP A 136 -7.00 2.56 -8.61
C ASP A 136 -6.39 3.96 -8.81
N ALA A 137 -7.17 4.93 -9.28
CA ALA A 137 -6.72 6.32 -9.39
C ALA A 137 -6.37 6.93 -8.02
N ALA A 138 -7.20 6.67 -6.99
CA ALA A 138 -6.92 7.12 -5.63
C ALA A 138 -5.67 6.46 -5.03
N MET A 139 -5.48 5.15 -5.27
CA MET A 139 -4.32 4.38 -4.83
C MET A 139 -3.04 4.87 -5.53
N GLN A 140 -3.07 5.10 -6.84
CA GLN A 140 -1.96 5.67 -7.60
C GLN A 140 -1.56 7.03 -7.03
N ALA A 141 -2.52 7.95 -6.88
CA ALA A 141 -2.25 9.29 -6.37
C ALA A 141 -1.70 9.25 -4.94
N PHE A 142 -2.28 8.42 -4.07
CA PHE A 142 -1.82 8.28 -2.68
C PHE A 142 -0.39 7.73 -2.61
N ILE A 143 -0.11 6.61 -3.30
CA ILE A 143 1.20 5.97 -3.28
C ILE A 143 2.25 6.90 -3.87
N LEU A 144 1.97 7.54 -5.02
CA LEU A 144 2.91 8.44 -5.68
C LEU A 144 3.23 9.67 -4.82
N GLU A 145 2.22 10.28 -4.18
CA GLU A 145 2.43 11.41 -3.27
C GLU A 145 3.34 11.03 -2.09
N VAL A 146 3.13 9.85 -1.49
CA VAL A 146 3.97 9.39 -0.39
C VAL A 146 5.40 9.08 -0.88
N ILE A 147 5.56 8.39 -2.01
CA ILE A 147 6.87 8.01 -2.56
C ILE A 147 7.69 9.23 -3.00
N ALA A 148 7.05 10.25 -3.56
CA ALA A 148 7.77 11.43 -4.00
C ALA A 148 8.16 12.34 -2.84
N LYS A 149 7.28 12.53 -1.84
CA LYS A 149 7.47 13.57 -0.81
C LYS A 149 8.07 13.11 0.51
N HIS A 150 8.30 11.81 0.73
CA HIS A 150 8.91 11.35 1.98
C HIS A 150 10.42 11.56 2.03
N GLY A 151 11.08 11.76 0.88
CA GLY A 151 12.52 11.94 0.75
C GLY A 151 12.90 13.06 -0.20
N GLU A 152 14.19 13.14 -0.51
CA GLU A 152 14.71 14.10 -1.49
C GLU A 152 14.28 13.69 -2.91
N PRO A 153 13.97 14.66 -3.79
CA PRO A 153 13.63 14.35 -5.17
C PRO A 153 14.84 13.78 -5.90
N ALA A 154 14.59 12.76 -6.73
CA ALA A 154 15.58 12.15 -7.61
C ALA A 154 14.95 11.77 -8.95
N ARG A 155 15.79 11.44 -9.94
CA ARG A 155 15.34 11.00 -11.27
C ARG A 155 14.55 9.70 -11.20
N VAL A 156 15.01 8.75 -10.39
CA VAL A 156 14.37 7.46 -10.17
C VAL A 156 13.98 7.34 -8.71
N LEU A 157 12.68 7.18 -8.46
CA LEU A 157 12.17 6.96 -7.12
C LEU A 157 12.13 5.47 -6.80
N CYS A 158 12.34 5.17 -5.53
CA CYS A 158 12.34 3.82 -5.01
C CYS A 158 11.50 3.76 -3.72
N ASN A 159 10.85 2.63 -3.51
CA ASN A 159 10.12 2.34 -2.29
C ASN A 159 10.59 1.00 -1.74
N LYS A 160 11.12 1.02 -0.51
CA LYS A 160 11.45 -0.19 0.23
C LYS A 160 10.50 -0.34 1.41
N ASP A 161 9.55 -1.26 1.27
CA ASP A 161 8.63 -1.68 2.32
C ASP A 161 8.49 -3.21 2.21
N PRO A 162 8.94 -4.00 3.21
CA PRO A 162 9.15 -5.45 3.04
C PRO A 162 7.98 -6.20 2.39
N PHE A 163 6.74 -5.89 2.80
CA PHE A 163 5.55 -6.62 2.38
C PHE A 163 4.86 -6.09 1.11
N THR A 164 5.38 -5.06 0.43
CA THR A 164 4.72 -4.50 -0.78
C THR A 164 4.70 -5.50 -1.92
N LEU A 165 5.70 -6.37 -2.00
CA LEU A 165 5.77 -7.43 -3.01
C LEU A 165 4.73 -8.56 -2.84
N LYS A 166 3.92 -8.54 -1.78
CA LYS A 166 2.69 -9.36 -1.75
C LYS A 166 1.62 -8.88 -2.74
N SER A 167 1.77 -7.65 -3.23
CA SER A 167 0.87 -7.00 -4.17
C SER A 167 1.61 -6.51 -5.41
N SER A 168 2.72 -7.17 -5.81
CA SER A 168 3.51 -6.69 -6.97
C SER A 168 2.73 -6.73 -8.27
N ILE A 169 1.82 -7.69 -8.46
CA ILE A 169 0.94 -7.72 -9.65
C ILE A 169 0.06 -6.46 -9.69
N TYR A 170 -0.55 -6.11 -8.57
CA TYR A 170 -1.40 -4.93 -8.48
C TYR A 170 -0.58 -3.64 -8.64
N LEU A 171 0.59 -3.55 -8.02
CA LEU A 171 1.50 -2.42 -8.21
C LEU A 171 1.99 -2.30 -9.66
N ALA A 172 2.26 -3.41 -10.34
CA ALA A 172 2.65 -3.43 -11.75
C ALA A 172 1.52 -2.98 -12.68
N TYR A 173 0.27 -3.22 -12.27
CA TYR A 173 -0.92 -2.69 -12.95
C TYR A 173 -1.09 -1.18 -12.71
N LEU A 174 -0.92 -0.72 -11.47
CA LEU A 174 -1.02 0.70 -11.12
C LEU A 174 0.12 1.55 -11.71
N PHE A 175 1.33 1.01 -11.74
CA PHE A 175 2.55 1.68 -12.22
C PHE A 175 3.19 0.81 -13.32
N PRO A 176 2.78 0.97 -14.60
CA PRO A 176 3.14 0.06 -15.67
C PRO A 176 4.65 -0.05 -15.93
N ASN A 177 5.41 1.01 -15.68
CA ASN A 177 6.86 1.07 -15.89
C ASN A 177 7.66 0.81 -14.61
N SER A 178 7.00 0.37 -13.53
CA SER A 178 7.68 -0.01 -12.30
C SER A 178 8.42 -1.35 -12.44
N LYS A 179 9.52 -1.46 -11.68
CA LYS A 179 10.32 -2.68 -11.57
C LYS A 179 10.41 -3.10 -10.10
N PHE A 180 10.57 -4.40 -9.87
CA PHE A 180 10.48 -5.03 -8.57
C PHE A 180 11.78 -5.77 -8.26
N LEU A 181 12.34 -5.52 -7.08
CA LEU A 181 13.48 -6.26 -6.53
C LEU A 181 13.03 -7.10 -5.34
N LEU A 182 12.92 -8.41 -5.54
CA LEU A 182 12.57 -9.36 -4.49
C LEU A 182 13.85 -9.87 -3.82
N MET A 183 14.14 -9.37 -2.62
CA MET A 183 15.27 -9.91 -1.86
C MET A 183 14.94 -11.30 -1.35
N VAL A 184 15.81 -12.26 -1.65
CA VAL A 184 15.73 -13.66 -1.20
C VAL A 184 16.94 -13.93 -0.33
N ARG A 185 16.71 -14.49 0.86
CA ARG A 185 17.75 -14.87 1.81
C ARG A 185 17.36 -16.22 2.40
N ASP A 186 18.34 -17.02 2.84
CA ASP A 186 18.07 -18.25 3.59
C ASP A 186 17.06 -17.99 4.72
N GLY A 187 15.98 -18.79 4.75
CA GLY A 187 14.93 -18.68 5.74
C GLY A 187 15.41 -18.91 7.17
N GLN A 188 16.39 -19.79 7.38
CA GLN A 188 17.00 -20.03 8.68
C GLN A 188 17.75 -18.78 9.16
N ALA A 189 18.53 -18.15 8.28
CA ALA A 189 19.26 -16.92 8.60
C ALA A 189 18.29 -15.75 8.87
N SER A 190 17.24 -15.63 8.07
CA SER A 190 16.21 -14.59 8.21
C SER A 190 15.44 -14.74 9.53
N VAL A 191 14.98 -15.95 9.84
CA VAL A 191 14.24 -16.26 11.09
C VAL A 191 15.15 -16.08 12.31
N HIS A 192 16.38 -16.58 12.25
CA HIS A 192 17.34 -16.39 13.35
C HIS A 192 17.59 -14.91 13.62
N SER A 193 17.82 -14.11 12.58
CA SER A 193 17.99 -12.65 12.70
C SER A 193 16.77 -11.97 13.34
N MET A 194 15.56 -12.32 12.88
CA MET A 194 14.31 -11.77 13.40
C MET A 194 14.13 -12.09 14.90
N MET A 195 14.36 -13.34 15.30
CA MET A 195 14.21 -13.78 16.69
C MET A 195 15.27 -13.17 17.61
N ALA A 196 16.55 -13.21 17.20
CA ALA A 196 17.65 -12.68 17.99
C ALA A 196 17.52 -11.17 18.24
N ARG A 197 17.06 -10.42 17.23
CA ARG A 197 16.86 -8.96 17.31
C ARG A 197 15.46 -8.57 17.82
N LYS A 198 14.59 -9.54 18.12
CA LYS A 198 13.19 -9.32 18.53
C LYS A 198 12.41 -8.41 17.57
N VAL A 199 12.63 -8.57 16.26
CA VAL A 199 11.89 -7.83 15.24
C VAL A 199 10.48 -8.40 15.16
N THR A 200 9.49 -7.62 15.60
CA THR A 200 8.10 -8.07 15.66
C THR A 200 7.43 -7.98 14.29
N ILE A 201 6.86 -9.10 13.84
CA ILE A 201 6.04 -9.17 12.62
C ILE A 201 4.67 -9.66 13.03
N ALA A 202 3.63 -8.95 12.58
CA ALA A 202 2.26 -9.32 12.89
C ALA A 202 1.99 -10.78 12.50
N GLY A 203 1.52 -11.56 13.47
CA GLY A 203 1.22 -12.97 13.31
C GLY A 203 2.40 -13.91 13.46
N PHE A 204 3.66 -13.50 13.68
CA PHE A 204 4.79 -14.41 13.93
C PHE A 204 5.00 -14.64 15.43
N ASP A 205 5.18 -15.89 15.85
CA ASP A 205 5.58 -16.25 17.21
C ASP A 205 7.09 -16.36 17.34
N LEU A 206 7.72 -15.30 17.88
CA LEU A 206 9.18 -15.21 18.07
C LEU A 206 9.73 -16.16 19.14
N SER A 207 8.90 -16.94 19.82
CA SER A 207 9.35 -18.02 20.72
C SER A 207 9.56 -19.35 19.98
N SER A 208 9.05 -19.48 18.76
CA SER A 208 9.05 -20.73 18.00
C SER A 208 9.71 -20.57 16.63
N TYR A 209 10.90 -21.16 16.47
CA TYR A 209 11.58 -21.24 15.18
C TYR A 209 10.71 -21.93 14.11
N ARG A 210 9.98 -22.98 14.50
CA ARG A 210 9.08 -23.71 13.61
C ARG A 210 8.00 -22.80 13.06
N ASP A 211 7.32 -22.06 13.93
CA ASP A 211 6.28 -21.12 13.53
C ASP A 211 6.81 -20.03 12.60
N CYS A 212 7.95 -19.43 12.99
CA CYS A 212 8.60 -18.40 12.19
C CYS A 212 9.03 -18.92 10.81
N LEU A 213 9.60 -20.12 10.71
CA LEU A 213 9.98 -20.74 9.44
C LEU A 213 8.77 -21.09 8.58
N THR A 214 7.68 -21.61 9.17
CA THR A 214 6.44 -21.90 8.43
C THR A 214 5.83 -20.62 7.84
N LYS A 215 5.77 -19.55 8.64
CA LYS A 215 5.24 -18.25 8.18
C LYS A 215 6.18 -17.56 7.20
N TRP A 216 7.49 -17.71 7.39
CA TRP A 216 8.49 -17.26 6.42
C TRP A 216 8.27 -17.96 5.08
N ASN A 217 8.18 -19.30 5.07
CA ASN A 217 7.99 -20.08 3.85
C ASN A 217 6.73 -19.64 3.09
N LYS A 218 5.61 -19.52 3.80
CA LYS A 218 4.34 -19.06 3.21
C LYS A 218 4.45 -17.65 2.63
N ALA A 219 5.11 -16.73 3.33
CA ALA A 219 5.23 -15.35 2.88
C ALA A 219 6.14 -15.22 1.65
N ILE A 220 7.28 -15.94 1.61
CA ILE A 220 8.21 -15.86 0.48
C ILE A 220 7.64 -16.59 -0.73
N GLU A 221 6.94 -17.70 -0.54
CA GLU A 221 6.24 -18.42 -1.61
C GLU A 221 5.24 -17.51 -2.32
N MET A 222 4.43 -16.76 -1.56
CA MET A 222 3.50 -15.78 -2.14
C MET A 222 4.21 -14.66 -2.91
N MET A 223 5.26 -14.06 -2.33
CA MET A 223 6.01 -12.98 -2.99
C MET A 223 6.74 -13.47 -4.24
N TYR A 224 7.31 -14.66 -4.19
CA TYR A 224 8.01 -15.27 -5.31
C TYR A 224 7.04 -15.61 -6.45
N ALA A 225 5.87 -16.17 -6.13
CA ALA A 225 4.82 -16.43 -7.12
C ALA A 225 4.38 -15.12 -7.81
N GLN A 226 4.12 -14.06 -7.04
CA GLN A 226 3.78 -12.74 -7.58
C GLN A 226 4.89 -12.18 -8.49
N CYS A 227 6.15 -12.32 -8.07
CA CYS A 227 7.31 -11.89 -8.86
C CYS A 227 7.41 -12.64 -10.20
N MET A 228 7.21 -13.95 -10.20
CA MET A 228 7.23 -14.76 -11.41
C MET A 228 6.06 -14.44 -12.33
N GLU A 229 4.87 -14.17 -11.78
CA GLU A 229 3.67 -13.81 -12.53
C GLU A 229 3.78 -12.42 -13.19
N VAL A 230 4.40 -11.45 -12.50
CA VAL A 230 4.73 -10.12 -13.06
C VAL A 230 5.70 -10.22 -14.24
N GLY A 231 6.55 -11.25 -14.27
CA GLY A 231 7.47 -11.54 -15.37
C GLY A 231 8.89 -11.01 -15.15
N ARG A 232 9.84 -11.63 -15.85
CA ARG A 232 11.29 -11.39 -15.67
C ARG A 232 11.74 -9.97 -16.06
N ASP A 233 11.00 -9.31 -16.94
CA ASP A 233 11.32 -7.94 -17.37
C ASP A 233 10.94 -6.89 -16.31
N LYS A 234 10.07 -7.26 -15.37
CA LYS A 234 9.57 -6.37 -14.32
C LYS A 234 9.97 -6.80 -12.92
N CYS A 235 10.24 -8.09 -12.66
CA CYS A 235 10.66 -8.53 -11.33
C CYS A 235 11.93 -9.37 -11.35
N LEU A 236 12.91 -8.97 -10.53
CA LEU A 236 14.19 -9.64 -10.36
C LEU A 236 14.33 -10.16 -8.91
N PRO A 237 14.41 -11.49 -8.71
CA PRO A 237 14.86 -12.07 -7.45
C PRO A 237 16.36 -11.79 -7.23
N VAL A 238 16.70 -11.21 -6.09
CA VAL A 238 18.08 -10.88 -5.69
C VAL A 238 18.45 -11.69 -4.45
N TYR A 239 19.41 -12.61 -4.60
CA TYR A 239 19.90 -13.43 -3.50
C TYR A 239 20.87 -12.64 -2.63
N TYR A 240 20.52 -12.47 -1.35
CA TYR A 240 21.30 -11.71 -0.37
C TYR A 240 22.72 -12.24 -0.24
N GLU A 241 22.89 -13.56 -0.21
CA GLU A 241 24.19 -14.20 -0.06
C GLU A 241 25.11 -13.89 -1.25
N GLN A 242 24.54 -13.86 -2.47
CA GLN A 242 25.28 -13.49 -3.68
C GLN A 242 25.60 -12.00 -3.70
N LEU A 243 24.66 -11.14 -3.28
CA LEU A 243 24.88 -9.69 -3.19
C LEU A 243 26.03 -9.35 -2.23
N VAL A 244 26.15 -10.04 -1.10
CA VAL A 244 27.22 -9.78 -0.12
C VAL A 244 28.55 -10.36 -0.56
N LEU A 245 28.57 -11.56 -1.17
CA LEU A 245 29.82 -12.20 -1.62
C LEU A 245 30.39 -11.57 -2.90
N HIS A 246 29.52 -11.08 -3.78
CA HIS A 246 29.88 -10.59 -5.11
C HIS A 246 29.18 -9.25 -5.45
N PRO A 247 29.33 -8.19 -4.61
CA PRO A 247 28.51 -6.98 -4.70
C PRO A 247 28.60 -6.28 -6.04
N GLN A 248 29.80 -6.13 -6.60
CA GLN A 248 29.98 -5.47 -7.90
C GLN A 248 29.31 -6.25 -9.04
N CYS A 249 29.41 -7.59 -9.04
CA CYS A 249 28.77 -8.43 -10.06
C CYS A 249 27.24 -8.35 -9.96
N SER A 250 26.72 -8.50 -8.74
CA SER A 250 25.28 -8.42 -8.47
C SER A 250 24.71 -7.04 -8.82
N LEU A 251 25.36 -5.95 -8.40
CA LEU A 251 24.88 -4.59 -8.65
C LEU A 251 24.94 -4.22 -10.12
N LYS A 252 25.92 -4.69 -10.89
CA LYS A 252 25.93 -4.53 -12.35
C LYS A 252 24.69 -5.15 -12.99
N GLY A 253 24.38 -6.40 -12.63
CA GLY A 253 23.18 -7.08 -13.13
C GLY A 253 21.87 -6.42 -12.68
N ILE A 254 21.83 -5.88 -11.46
CA ILE A 254 20.65 -5.18 -10.93
C ILE A 254 20.45 -3.84 -11.65
N LEU A 255 21.49 -3.03 -11.81
CA LEU A 255 21.38 -1.73 -12.48
C LEU A 255 21.04 -1.88 -13.97
N ASP A 256 21.62 -2.87 -14.64
CA ASP A 256 21.26 -3.25 -16.01
C ASP A 256 19.78 -3.64 -16.09
N PHE A 257 19.30 -4.52 -15.21
CA PHE A 257 17.88 -4.86 -15.10
C PHE A 257 17.00 -3.63 -14.85
N LEU A 258 17.47 -2.62 -14.10
CA LEU A 258 16.71 -1.41 -13.80
C LEU A 258 16.76 -0.34 -14.89
N ASP A 259 17.55 -0.53 -15.96
CA ASP A 259 17.89 0.50 -16.96
C ASP A 259 18.52 1.75 -16.33
N ILE A 260 19.45 1.54 -15.39
CA ILE A 260 20.21 2.61 -14.72
C ILE A 260 21.70 2.44 -15.05
N THR A 261 22.36 3.56 -15.34
CA THR A 261 23.80 3.58 -15.63
C THR A 261 24.61 3.11 -14.42
N TRP A 262 25.78 2.51 -14.68
CA TRP A 262 26.68 2.12 -13.58
C TRP A 262 27.27 3.35 -12.90
N SER A 263 27.32 3.33 -11.57
CA SER A 263 28.09 4.27 -10.74
C SER A 263 28.82 3.49 -9.64
N ASP A 264 30.11 3.73 -9.43
CA ASP A 264 30.88 3.06 -8.36
C ASP A 264 30.42 3.44 -6.94
N THR A 265 29.65 4.53 -6.80
CA THR A 265 29.13 4.98 -5.49
C THR A 265 28.25 3.93 -4.80
N VAL A 266 27.59 3.03 -5.56
CA VAL A 266 26.74 1.97 -5.00
C VAL A 266 27.54 0.95 -4.15
N LEU A 267 28.87 0.90 -4.32
CA LEU A 267 29.76 0.05 -3.53
C LEU A 267 30.24 0.75 -2.23
N HIS A 268 29.92 2.04 -2.05
CA HIS A 268 30.41 2.89 -0.97
C HIS A 268 29.25 3.55 -0.21
N HIS A 269 28.35 2.72 0.32
CA HIS A 269 27.11 3.10 1.02
C HIS A 269 27.22 3.08 2.54
#